data_AF-A0A917RY33-F1
#
_entry.id   AF-A0A917RY33-F1
#
_cell.length_a   1.000
_cell.length_b   1.000
_cell.length_c   1.000
_cell.angle_alpha   90.00
_cell.angle_beta   90.00
_cell.angle_gamma   90.00
#
_symmetry.space_group_name_H-M   'P 1'
#
loop_
_entity.id
_entity.type
_entity.pdbx_description
1 polymer ?
#
loop_
_entity_poly.entity_id
_entity_poly.type
_entity_poly.pdbx_seq_one_letter_code
_entity_poly.pdbx_strand_id
1 'polypeptide(L)'
;MWTSRPIRAVLPPMTFRDVELRMAVAYAEQRVQFNRPIGSFQAIKHKCADMAIAIDAAQATVMYASLCATEDNEEFPRVAVMARAQTAECLNLCAAQNIQIHGGIGFTWEADPHLYLRPAKAVEPLFGDHAHHTELLAELVGI
;
A
#
# COMPACT_ATOMS: atom_id res chain seq x y z
N MET A 1 -15.64 35.06 4.38
CA MET A 1 -15.12 35.37 5.73
C MET A 1 -14.77 34.04 6.40
N TRP A 2 -13.50 33.62 6.27
CA TRP A 2 -12.97 32.26 6.51
C TRP A 2 -12.01 32.26 7.72
N THR A 3 -12.49 32.52 8.93
CA THR A 3 -11.59 32.62 10.10
C THR A 3 -12.26 32.10 11.37
N SER A 4 -12.25 30.77 11.60
CA SER A 4 -12.33 30.15 12.95
C SER A 4 -12.58 28.63 12.92
N ARG A 5 -11.60 27.83 12.44
CA ARG A 5 -11.56 26.39 12.79
C ARG A 5 -10.12 25.96 13.17
N PRO A 6 -9.95 25.19 14.26
CA PRO A 6 -8.67 24.91 14.89
C PRO A 6 -7.78 23.97 14.05
N ILE A 7 -6.49 23.99 14.39
CA ILE A 7 -5.25 23.27 13.96
C ILE A 7 -5.34 21.76 13.57
N ARG A 8 -6.50 21.24 13.14
CA ARG A 8 -6.65 19.89 12.57
C ARG A 8 -6.62 19.86 11.04
N ALA A 9 -6.37 20.99 10.40
CA ALA A 9 -6.19 21.10 8.96
C ALA A 9 -4.74 20.78 8.58
N VAL A 10 -4.56 19.96 7.53
CA VAL A 10 -3.29 19.48 6.94
C VAL A 10 -2.75 18.19 7.56
N LEU A 11 -3.62 17.18 7.69
CA LEU A 11 -3.25 15.81 7.35
C LEU A 11 -4.41 15.26 6.51
N PRO A 12 -4.21 14.84 5.24
CA PRO A 12 -5.24 14.14 4.51
C PRO A 12 -5.65 12.87 5.29
N PRO A 13 -6.91 12.41 5.17
CA PRO A 13 -7.40 11.30 5.97
C PRO A 13 -6.56 10.04 5.72
N MET A 14 -6.20 9.38 6.83
CA MET A 14 -5.62 8.04 6.96
C MET A 14 -6.47 6.95 6.25
N THR A 15 -6.65 7.03 4.93
CA THR A 15 -7.62 6.22 4.17
C THR A 15 -7.09 5.71 2.83
N PHE A 16 -5.80 5.38 2.81
CA PHE A 16 -5.29 4.27 1.99
C PHE A 16 -4.69 3.28 2.99
N ARG A 17 -5.07 2.01 2.95
CA ARG A 17 -4.82 1.02 4.02
C ARG A 17 -3.31 0.89 4.31
N ASP A 18 -2.85 1.55 5.38
CA ASP A 18 -1.50 1.40 5.94
C ASP A 18 -1.47 0.36 7.07
N VAL A 19 -2.57 -0.37 7.27
CA VAL A 19 -2.79 -1.28 8.40
C VAL A 19 -1.70 -2.35 8.46
N GLU A 20 -1.33 -2.93 7.33
CA GLU A 20 -0.26 -3.92 7.19
C GLU A 20 1.10 -3.35 7.68
N LEU A 21 1.42 -2.11 7.31
CA LEU A 21 2.64 -1.44 7.76
C LEU A 21 2.60 -1.18 9.27
N ARG A 22 1.47 -0.67 9.78
CA ARG A 22 1.31 -0.39 11.21
C ARG A 22 1.43 -1.65 12.05
N MET A 23 0.80 -2.75 11.64
CA MET A 23 0.90 -4.04 12.31
C MET A 23 2.35 -4.55 12.30
N ALA A 24 3.01 -4.49 11.13
CA ALA A 24 4.39 -4.90 10.99
C ALA A 24 5.35 -4.10 11.88
N VAL A 25 5.21 -2.77 11.91
CA VAL A 25 6.03 -1.89 12.78
C VAL A 25 5.76 -2.17 14.25
N ALA A 26 4.50 -2.25 14.66
CA ALA A 26 4.13 -2.52 16.05
C ALA A 26 4.71 -3.86 16.53
N TYR A 27 4.60 -4.92 15.72
CA TYR A 27 5.19 -6.21 16.03
C TYR A 27 6.72 -6.15 16.06
N ALA A 28 7.34 -5.42 15.13
CA ALA A 28 8.79 -5.29 15.05
C ALA A 28 9.41 -4.56 16.26
N GLU A 29 8.69 -3.63 16.86
CA GLU A 29 9.10 -2.92 18.08
C GLU A 29 8.98 -3.79 19.33
N GLN A 30 7.97 -4.66 19.41
CA GLN A 30 7.70 -5.49 20.58
C GLN A 30 8.47 -6.81 20.58
N ARG A 31 8.66 -7.42 19.40
CA ARG A 31 9.29 -8.74 19.29
C ARG A 31 10.80 -8.63 19.50
N VAL A 32 11.31 -9.32 20.53
CA VAL A 32 12.74 -9.39 20.83
C VAL A 32 13.35 -10.69 20.32
N GLN A 33 14.43 -10.61 19.56
CA GLN A 33 15.28 -11.73 19.17
C GLN A 33 16.74 -11.30 19.18
N PHE A 34 17.64 -12.23 19.50
CA PHE A 34 19.08 -11.92 19.65
C PHE A 34 19.33 -10.72 20.58
N ASN A 35 18.59 -10.68 21.70
CA ASN A 35 18.68 -9.65 22.75
C ASN A 35 18.34 -8.22 22.34
N ARG A 36 17.59 -8.01 21.26
CA ARG A 36 17.07 -6.69 20.88
C ARG A 36 15.76 -6.78 20.09
N PRO A 37 14.97 -5.69 20.01
CA PRO A 37 13.79 -5.65 19.14
C PRO A 37 14.16 -5.96 17.69
N ILE A 38 13.33 -6.73 16.98
CA ILE A 38 13.61 -7.10 15.59
C ILE A 38 13.60 -5.88 14.65
N GLY A 39 12.87 -4.82 15.01
CA GLY A 39 12.89 -3.54 14.31
C GLY A 39 14.25 -2.84 14.32
N SER A 40 15.21 -3.28 15.12
CA SER A 40 16.58 -2.76 15.09
C SER A 40 17.41 -3.31 13.92
N PHE A 41 17.04 -4.46 13.33
CA PHE A 41 17.75 -5.05 12.20
C PHE A 41 17.41 -4.30 10.90
N GLN A 42 18.42 -4.00 10.09
CA GLN A 42 18.25 -3.30 8.81
C GLN A 42 17.29 -4.04 7.86
N ALA A 43 17.33 -5.37 7.83
CA ALA A 43 16.41 -6.16 7.01
C ALA A 43 14.93 -5.92 7.33
N ILE A 44 14.58 -5.63 8.59
CA ILE A 44 13.20 -5.30 8.98
C ILE A 44 12.90 -3.83 8.67
N LYS A 45 13.84 -2.91 8.98
CA LYS A 45 13.69 -1.49 8.66
C LYS A 45 13.48 -1.23 7.17
N HIS A 46 14.27 -1.87 6.31
CA HIS A 46 14.14 -1.75 4.87
C HIS A 46 12.79 -2.26 4.39
N LYS A 47 12.30 -3.41 4.88
CA LYS A 47 10.96 -3.90 4.54
C LYS A 47 9.87 -2.89 4.91
N CYS A 48 9.91 -2.33 6.11
CA CYS A 48 8.95 -1.30 6.52
C CYS A 48 9.07 -0.02 5.68
N ALA A 49 10.28 0.38 5.31
CA ALA A 49 10.52 1.53 4.45
C ALA A 49 9.98 1.30 3.03
N ASP A 50 10.23 0.12 2.44
CA ASP A 50 9.73 -0.25 1.11
C ASP A 50 8.18 -0.25 1.09
N MET A 51 7.55 -0.78 2.15
CA MET A 51 6.09 -0.72 2.32
C MET A 51 5.60 0.73 2.39
N ALA A 52 6.25 1.59 3.18
CA ALA A 52 5.87 2.99 3.30
C ALA A 52 5.99 3.73 1.96
N ILE A 53 7.09 3.53 1.23
CA ILE A 53 7.31 4.12 -0.10
C ILE A 53 6.24 3.66 -1.08
N ALA A 54 5.91 2.36 -1.09
CA ALA A 54 4.88 1.83 -1.98
C ALA A 54 3.49 2.42 -1.67
N ILE A 55 3.15 2.57 -0.38
CA ILE A 55 1.90 3.19 0.07
C ILE A 55 1.83 4.65 -0.39
N ASP A 56 2.88 5.43 -0.15
CA ASP A 56 2.92 6.84 -0.55
C ASP A 56 2.83 7.00 -2.07
N ALA A 57 3.54 6.16 -2.83
CA ALA A 57 3.48 6.16 -4.29
C ALA A 57 2.08 5.82 -4.81
N ALA A 58 1.46 4.75 -4.30
CA ALA A 58 0.12 4.35 -4.69
C ALA A 58 -0.92 5.43 -4.34
N GLN A 59 -0.80 6.03 -3.15
CA GLN A 59 -1.68 7.12 -2.73
C GLN A 59 -1.53 8.33 -3.66
N ALA A 60 -0.30 8.73 -4.01
CA ALA A 60 -0.06 9.83 -4.93
C ALA A 60 -0.71 9.60 -6.30
N THR A 61 -0.54 8.40 -6.88
CA THR A 61 -1.12 8.06 -8.18
C THR A 61 -2.65 8.02 -8.15
N VAL A 62 -3.25 7.47 -7.09
CA VAL A 62 -4.72 7.45 -6.91
C VAL A 62 -5.28 8.87 -6.76
N MET A 63 -4.61 9.72 -6.00
CA MET A 63 -5.01 11.12 -5.83
C MET A 63 -4.94 11.87 -7.17
N TYR A 64 -3.90 11.64 -7.97
CA TYR A 64 -3.79 12.23 -9.30
C TYR A 64 -4.88 11.71 -10.25
N ALA A 65 -5.13 10.40 -10.28
CA ALA A 65 -6.23 9.83 -11.06
C ALA A 65 -7.59 10.44 -10.69
N SER A 66 -7.82 10.65 -9.39
CA SER A 66 -9.06 11.26 -8.88
C SER A 66 -9.20 12.71 -9.34
N LEU A 67 -8.11 13.48 -9.34
CA LEU A 67 -8.10 14.85 -9.85
C LEU A 67 -8.43 14.88 -11.35
N CYS A 68 -7.76 14.06 -12.17
CA CYS A 68 -8.05 13.94 -13.59
C CYS A 68 -9.52 13.57 -13.84
N ALA A 69 -10.10 12.69 -13.03
CA ALA A 69 -11.51 12.31 -13.12
C ALA A 69 -12.45 13.48 -12.83
N THR A 70 -12.13 14.31 -11.83
CA THR A 70 -12.98 15.46 -11.45
C THR A 70 -12.93 16.61 -12.44
N GLU A 71 -11.84 16.72 -13.20
CA GLU A 71 -11.62 17.78 -14.19
C GLU A 71 -11.96 17.34 -15.62
N ASP A 72 -12.48 16.11 -15.79
CA ASP A 72 -12.74 15.49 -17.11
C ASP A 72 -11.52 15.55 -18.05
N ASN A 73 -10.35 15.31 -17.46
CA ASN A 73 -9.07 15.38 -18.15
C ASN A 73 -8.87 14.16 -19.06
N GLU A 74 -8.42 14.39 -20.29
CA GLU A 74 -8.14 13.33 -21.30
C GLU A 74 -7.08 12.32 -20.86
N GLU A 75 -6.23 12.66 -19.88
CA GLU A 75 -5.25 11.75 -19.29
C GLU A 75 -5.89 10.71 -18.36
N PHE A 76 -7.13 10.91 -17.90
CA PHE A 76 -7.77 10.07 -16.89
C PHE A 76 -7.69 8.56 -17.20
N PRO A 77 -7.97 8.06 -18.42
CA PRO A 77 -7.87 6.63 -18.72
C PRO A 77 -6.47 6.06 -18.45
N ARG A 78 -5.41 6.80 -18.78
CA ARG A 78 -4.01 6.36 -18.59
C ARG A 78 -3.66 6.33 -17.11
N VAL A 79 -3.99 7.41 -16.40
CA VAL A 79 -3.68 7.55 -14.97
C VAL A 79 -4.51 6.59 -14.13
N ALA A 80 -5.74 6.27 -14.53
CA ALA A 80 -6.57 5.29 -13.85
C ALA A 80 -5.98 3.87 -13.94
N VAL A 81 -5.48 3.45 -15.11
CA VAL A 81 -4.81 2.16 -15.27
C VAL A 81 -3.51 2.11 -14.45
N MET A 82 -2.71 3.19 -14.49
CA MET A 82 -1.50 3.29 -13.67
C MET A 82 -1.80 3.22 -12.16
N ALA A 83 -2.80 3.97 -11.69
CA ALA A 83 -3.23 3.95 -10.30
C ALA A 83 -3.69 2.55 -9.87
N ARG A 84 -4.38 1.84 -10.76
CA ARG A 84 -4.84 0.47 -10.49
C ARG A 84 -3.67 -0.50 -10.34
N ALA A 85 -2.73 -0.49 -11.29
CA ALA A 85 -1.55 -1.33 -11.26
C ALA A 85 -0.72 -1.09 -9.99
N GLN A 86 -0.42 0.18 -9.70
CA GLN A 86 0.39 0.59 -8.55
C GLN A 86 -0.26 0.17 -7.22
N THR A 87 -1.59 0.32 -7.11
CA THR A 87 -2.34 -0.07 -5.90
C THR A 87 -2.32 -1.58 -5.69
N ALA A 88 -2.48 -2.38 -6.75
CA ALA A 88 -2.45 -3.83 -6.66
C ALA A 88 -1.07 -4.34 -6.23
N GLU A 89 0.00 -3.77 -6.79
CA GLU A 89 1.38 -4.10 -6.41
C GLU A 89 1.67 -3.72 -4.94
N CYS A 90 1.26 -2.52 -4.53
CA CYS A 90 1.39 -2.06 -3.15
C CYS A 90 0.68 -2.99 -2.15
N LEU A 91 -0.56 -3.40 -2.44
CA LEU A 91 -1.33 -4.33 -1.60
C LEU A 91 -0.61 -5.67 -1.43
N ASN A 92 -0.12 -6.24 -2.53
CA ASN A 92 0.62 -7.49 -2.52
C ASN A 92 1.92 -7.39 -1.72
N LEU A 93 2.70 -6.34 -1.96
CA LEU A 93 3.95 -6.08 -1.24
C LEU A 93 3.68 -5.96 0.26
N CYS A 94 2.73 -5.11 0.65
CA CYS A 94 2.44 -4.84 2.05
C CYS A 94 1.94 -6.09 2.78
N ALA A 95 1.03 -6.85 2.19
CA ALA A 95 0.54 -8.08 2.79
C ALA A 95 1.64 -9.14 2.93
N ALA A 96 2.50 -9.30 1.92
CA ALA A 96 3.60 -10.25 1.95
C ALA A 96 4.66 -9.88 3.00
N GLN A 97 5.09 -8.62 3.05
CA GLN A 97 6.09 -8.17 4.03
C GLN A 97 5.54 -8.21 5.46
N ASN A 98 4.27 -7.87 5.66
CA ASN A 98 3.63 -7.92 6.96
C ASN A 98 3.64 -9.34 7.54
N ILE A 99 3.28 -10.36 6.75
CA ILE A 99 3.43 -11.77 7.15
C ILE A 99 4.88 -12.12 7.43
N GLN A 100 5.80 -11.72 6.55
CA GLN A 100 7.22 -12.06 6.69
C GLN A 100 7.83 -11.47 7.97
N ILE A 101 7.44 -10.25 8.36
CA ILE A 101 7.91 -9.58 9.58
C ILE A 101 7.34 -10.27 10.83
N HIS A 102 6.09 -10.73 10.78
CA HIS A 102 5.51 -11.54 11.85
C HIS A 102 6.16 -12.92 11.96
N GLY A 103 6.61 -13.48 10.85
CA GLY A 103 7.17 -14.83 10.77
C GLY A 103 6.08 -15.89 11.01
N GLY A 104 6.41 -16.95 11.75
CA GLY A 104 5.50 -18.08 11.96
C GLY A 104 4.14 -17.68 12.56
N ILE A 105 4.12 -16.77 13.55
CA ILE A 105 2.86 -16.30 14.18
C ILE A 105 1.95 -15.62 13.17
N GLY A 106 2.51 -15.08 12.08
CA GLY A 106 1.73 -14.43 11.04
C GLY A 106 0.79 -15.38 10.27
N PHE A 107 1.01 -16.70 10.38
CA PHE A 107 0.16 -17.74 9.80
C PHE A 107 -0.79 -18.41 10.82
N THR A 108 -0.83 -17.89 12.04
CA THR A 108 -1.61 -18.45 13.15
C THR A 108 -2.81 -17.56 13.48
N TRP A 109 -3.73 -18.01 14.33
CA TRP A 109 -4.92 -17.24 14.73
C TRP A 109 -4.64 -16.23 15.84
N GLU A 110 -3.42 -16.25 16.37
CA GLU A 110 -2.92 -15.39 17.43
C GLU A 110 -2.50 -14.01 16.91
N ALA A 111 -2.36 -13.86 15.60
CA ALA A 111 -2.10 -12.59 14.93
C ALA A 111 -2.86 -12.51 13.60
N ASP A 112 -3.21 -11.29 13.19
CA ASP A 112 -4.07 -11.06 12.03
C ASP A 112 -3.38 -10.83 10.66
N PRO A 113 -2.05 -10.93 10.44
CA PRO A 113 -1.47 -10.53 9.15
C PRO A 113 -1.89 -11.44 7.99
N HIS A 114 -2.21 -12.72 8.25
CA HIS A 114 -2.78 -13.64 7.26
C HIS A 114 -4.18 -13.23 6.76
N LEU A 115 -4.93 -12.41 7.49
CA LEU A 115 -6.23 -11.91 7.06
C LEU A 115 -6.12 -10.95 5.88
N TYR A 116 -4.96 -10.28 5.72
CA TYR A 116 -4.71 -9.29 4.67
C TYR A 116 -4.12 -9.91 3.39
N LEU A 117 -3.46 -11.07 3.50
CA LEU A 117 -2.87 -11.75 2.35
C LEU A 117 -3.90 -12.29 1.36
N ARG A 118 -4.96 -12.92 1.86
CA ARG A 118 -5.99 -13.52 1.00
C ARG A 118 -6.70 -12.46 0.12
N PRO A 119 -7.19 -11.35 0.68
CA PRO A 119 -7.75 -10.26 -0.12
C PRO A 119 -6.73 -9.67 -1.10
N ALA A 120 -5.48 -9.43 -0.68
CA ALA A 120 -4.44 -8.91 -1.58
C ALA A 120 -4.24 -9.82 -2.80
N LYS A 121 -4.23 -11.15 -2.60
CA LYS A 121 -4.12 -12.13 -3.69
C LYS A 121 -5.37 -12.28 -4.54
N ALA A 122 -6.54 -11.95 -4.01
CA ALA A 122 -7.79 -11.99 -4.77
C ALA A 122 -7.94 -10.82 -5.75
N VAL A 123 -7.18 -9.73 -5.57
CA VAL A 123 -7.28 -8.53 -6.43
C VAL A 123 -6.84 -8.82 -7.86
N GLU A 124 -5.76 -9.56 -8.07
CA GLU A 124 -5.21 -9.87 -9.39
C GLU A 124 -6.22 -10.60 -10.31
N PRO A 125 -6.81 -11.76 -9.93
CA PRO A 125 -7.73 -12.47 -10.81
C PRO A 125 -9.06 -11.73 -11.04
N LEU A 126 -9.45 -10.81 -10.15
CA LEU A 126 -10.71 -10.07 -10.29
C LEU A 126 -10.59 -8.82 -11.18
N PHE A 127 -9.39 -8.25 -11.27
CA PHE A 127 -9.22 -6.91 -11.85
C PHE A 127 -8.02 -6.78 -12.79
N GLY A 128 -7.29 -7.86 -13.01
CA GLY A 128 -6.06 -7.87 -13.80
C GLY A 128 -4.82 -7.92 -12.91
N ASP A 129 -3.79 -8.59 -13.43
CA ASP A 129 -2.45 -8.60 -12.85
C ASP A 129 -1.60 -7.46 -13.45
N HIS A 130 -0.32 -7.41 -13.07
CA HIS A 130 0.60 -6.41 -13.59
C HIS A 130 0.70 -6.45 -15.12
N ALA A 131 0.78 -7.65 -15.71
CA ALA A 131 0.90 -7.81 -17.15
C ALA A 131 -0.31 -7.24 -17.89
N HIS A 132 -1.52 -7.55 -17.41
CA HIS A 132 -2.76 -7.00 -17.93
C HIS A 132 -2.78 -5.46 -17.92
N HIS A 133 -2.39 -4.84 -16.80
CA HIS A 133 -2.39 -3.39 -16.71
C HIS A 133 -1.29 -2.72 -17.53
N THR A 134 -0.12 -3.35 -17.67
CA THR A 134 0.93 -2.84 -18.55
C THR A 134 0.55 -2.91 -20.03
N GLU A 135 -0.17 -3.96 -20.44
CA GLU A 135 -0.68 -4.10 -21.80
C GLU A 135 -1.75 -3.04 -22.10
N LEU A 136 -2.71 -2.84 -21.20
CA LEU A 136 -3.69 -1.76 -21.32
C LEU A 136 -3.02 -0.38 -21.39
N LEU A 137 -1.99 -0.15 -20.59
CA LEU A 137 -1.26 1.11 -20.64
C LEU A 137 -0.52 1.29 -21.97
N ALA A 138 0.09 0.23 -22.51
CA ALA A 138 0.76 0.24 -23.80
C ALA A 138 -0.21 0.61 -24.93
N GLU A 139 -1.40 -0.01 -24.97
CA GLU A 139 -2.47 0.32 -25.90
C GLU A 139 -2.89 1.81 -25.80
N LEU A 140 -3.00 2.33 -24.58
CA LEU A 140 -3.40 3.73 -24.35
C LEU A 140 -2.32 4.76 -24.73
N VAL A 141 -1.04 4.39 -24.71
CA VAL A 141 0.07 5.27 -25.12
C VAL A 141 0.54 5.02 -26.56
N GLY A 142 -0.01 3.98 -27.22
CA GLY A 142 0.21 3.69 -28.64
C GLY A 142 1.53 2.98 -28.93
N ILE A 143 2.01 2.11 -28.03
CA ILE A 143 3.21 1.29 -28.22
C ILE A 143 2.93 -0.20 -28.14
#